data_AF-A0A2H0W839-F1
#
_entry.id   AF-A0A2H0W839-F1
#
_cell.length_a   1.000
_cell.length_b   1.000
_cell.length_c   1.000
_cell.angle_alpha   90.00
_cell.angle_beta   90.00
_cell.angle_gamma   90.00
#
_symmetry.space_group_name_H-M   'P 1'
#
loop_
_entity.id
_entity.type
_entity.pdbx_description
1 polymer ?
#
loop_
_entity_poly.entity_id
_entity_poly.type
_entity_poly.pdbx_seq_one_letter_code
_entity_poly.pdbx_strand_id
1 'polypeptide(L)' 'MSIRTKNKRQLKLAKLREKYQKTSSGTEIEKILAKVKKIAPALTKEEFLKHLKPIKEEKEE' A
#
# COMPACT_ATOMS: atom_id res chain seq x y z
N MET A 1 0.43 11.09 18.54
CA MET A 1 1.14 11.24 17.24
C MET A 1 0.95 12.66 16.73
N SER A 2 2.02 13.44 16.55
CA SER A 2 1.95 14.79 15.97
C SER A 2 1.46 14.74 14.51
N ILE A 3 0.79 15.79 14.03
CA ILE A 3 0.33 15.91 12.63
C ILE A 3 1.48 15.63 11.63
N ARG A 4 2.69 16.13 11.92
CA ARG A 4 3.88 15.91 11.08
C ARG A 4 4.21 14.41 10.91
N THR A 5 4.08 13.64 11.99
CA THR A 5 4.32 12.19 11.96
C THR A 5 3.21 11.42 11.24
N LYS A 6 1.95 11.88 11.34
CA LYS A 6 0.83 11.33 10.57
C LYS A 6 1.06 11.53 9.07
N ASN A 7 1.45 12.73 8.65
CA ASN A 7 1.72 13.06 7.25
C ASN A 7 2.88 12.22 6.70
N LYS A 8 3.99 12.10 7.45
CA LYS A 8 5.12 11.24 7.05
C LYS A 8 4.70 9.77 6.90
N ARG A 9 3.83 9.26 7.78
CA ARG A 9 3.29 7.89 7.68
C ARG A 9 2.46 7.72 6.41
N GLN A 10 1.56 8.65 6.12
CA GLN A 10 0.73 8.60 4.90
C GLN A 10 1.58 8.64 3.63
N LEU A 11 2.59 9.51 3.56
CA LEU A 11 3.52 9.57 2.43
C LEU A 11 4.28 8.24 2.22
N LYS A 12 4.71 7.60 3.31
CA LYS A 12 5.36 6.27 3.22
C LYS A 12 4.39 5.20 2.71
N LEU A 13 3.15 5.20 3.19
CA LEU A 13 2.13 4.26 2.73
C LEU A 13 1.78 4.49 1.25
N ALA A 14 1.68 5.74 0.80
CA ALA A 14 1.48 6.07 -0.62
C ALA A 14 2.60 5.53 -1.51
N LYS A 15 3.87 5.70 -1.11
CA LYS A 15 5.01 5.14 -1.85
C LYS A 15 4.99 3.60 -1.91
N LEU A 16 4.54 2.94 -0.83
CA LEU A 16 4.42 1.49 -0.81
C LEU A 16 3.28 1.01 -1.70
N ARG A 17 2.19 1.76 -1.78
CA ARG A 17 1.04 1.52 -2.68
C ARG A 17 1.45 1.59 -4.15
N GLU A 18 2.19 2.62 -4.54
CA GLU A 18 2.72 2.74 -5.90
C GLU A 18 3.64 1.58 -6.27
N LYS A 19 4.50 1.15 -5.33
CA LYS A 19 5.34 -0.03 -5.54
C LYS A 19 4.51 -1.30 -5.68
N TYR A 20 3.49 -1.47 -4.85
CA TYR A 20 2.59 -2.61 -4.91
C TYR A 20 1.92 -2.74 -6.28
N GLN A 21 1.48 -1.61 -6.86
CA GLN A 21 0.86 -1.60 -8.20
C GLN A 21 1.84 -1.95 -9.33
N LYS A 22 3.11 -1.54 -9.22
CA LYS A 22 4.12 -1.77 -10.27
C LYS A 22 4.75 -3.16 -10.21
N THR A 23 4.70 -3.80 -9.05
CA THR A 23 5.31 -5.09 -8.80
C THR A 23 4.33 -6.22 -9.14
N SER A 24 4.70 -7.09 -10.08
CA SER A 24 3.99 -8.35 -10.35
C SER A 24 4.60 -9.56 -9.64
N SER A 25 5.74 -9.38 -8.95
CA SER A 25 6.45 -10.46 -8.25
C SER A 25 5.87 -10.71 -6.86
N GLY A 26 5.44 -11.95 -6.59
CA GLY A 26 4.85 -12.35 -5.30
C GLY A 26 5.78 -12.11 -4.10
N THR A 27 7.08 -12.34 -4.27
CA THR A 27 8.08 -12.14 -3.18
C THR A 27 8.28 -10.67 -2.84
N GLU A 28 8.19 -9.77 -3.82
CA GLU A 28 8.28 -8.33 -3.58
C GLU A 28 6.98 -7.78 -2.97
N ILE A 29 5.83 -8.31 -3.38
CA ILE A 29 4.53 -8.00 -2.77
C ILE A 29 4.54 -8.32 -1.27
N GLU A 30 5.02 -9.50 -0.88
CA GLU A 30 5.15 -9.88 0.53
C GLU A 30 6.06 -8.94 1.32
N LYS A 31 7.20 -8.55 0.73
CA LYS A 31 8.11 -7.55 1.34
C LYS A 31 7.42 -6.20 1.52
N ILE A 32 6.57 -5.78 0.58
CA ILE A 32 5.81 -4.54 0.68
C ILE A 32 4.78 -4.65 1.81
N LEU A 33 4.00 -5.73 1.87
CA LEU A 33 3.00 -5.95 2.92
C LEU A 33 3.64 -6.03 4.31
N ALA A 34 4.81 -6.67 4.44
CA ALA A 34 5.58 -6.70 5.68
C ALA A 34 6.01 -5.28 6.12
N LYS A 35 6.44 -4.43 5.18
CA LYS A 35 6.77 -3.02 5.46
C LYS A 35 5.54 -2.21 5.87
N VAL A 36 4.39 -2.45 5.23
CA VAL A 36 3.12 -1.81 5.61
C VAL A 36 2.77 -2.17 7.05
N LYS A 37 2.82 -3.46 7.42
CA LYS A 37 2.53 -3.93 8.78
C LYS A 37 3.47 -3.34 9.83
N LYS A 38 4.76 -3.14 9.51
CA LYS A 38 5.71 -2.45 10.39
C LYS A 38 5.39 -0.96 10.58
N ILE A 39 4.90 -0.28 9.55
CA ILE A 39 4.63 1.17 9.57
C ILE A 39 3.26 1.48 10.19
N ALA A 40 2.27 0.66 9.91
CA ALA A 40 0.91 0.79 10.37
C ALA A 40 0.36 -0.60 10.75
N PRO A 41 0.64 -1.08 11.97
CA PRO A 41 0.22 -2.42 12.42
C PRO A 41 -1.31 -2.60 12.44
N ALA A 42 -2.03 -1.50 12.70
CA ALA A 42 -3.49 -1.47 12.72
C ALA A 42 -4.13 -1.35 11.33
N LEU A 43 -3.33 -1.15 10.27
CA LEU A 43 -3.85 -1.04 8.91
C LEU A 43 -3.98 -2.44 8.32
N THR A 44 -5.20 -2.82 7.95
CA THR A 44 -5.45 -4.10 7.29
C THR A 44 -4.96 -4.07 5.83
N LYS A 45 -4.74 -5.25 5.24
CA LYS A 45 -4.40 -5.37 3.82
C LYS A 45 -5.48 -4.73 2.94
N GLU A 46 -6.75 -4.97 3.24
CA GLU A 46 -7.87 -4.41 2.50
C GLU A 46 -7.90 -2.89 2.56
N GLU A 47 -7.73 -2.29 3.74
CA GLU A 47 -7.63 -0.83 3.87
C GLU A 47 -6.39 -0.25 3.19
N PHE A 48 -5.29 -1.00 3.18
CA PHE A 48 -4.10 -0.62 2.42
C PHE A 48 -4.39 -0.56 0.92
N LEU A 49 -5.14 -1.53 0.39
CA LEU A 49 -5.52 -1.65 -1.02
C LEU A 49 -6.71 -0.75 -1.42
N LYS A 50 -7.63 -0.39 -0.51
CA LYS A 50 -8.78 0.50 -0.79
C LYS A 50 -8.41 1.85 -1.39
N HIS A 51 -7.19 2.31 -1.10
CA HIS A 51 -6.67 3.58 -1.61
C HIS A 51 -5.83 3.43 -2.88
N LEU A 52 -5.59 2.20 -3.34
CA LEU A 52 -5.15 1.99 -4.71
C LEU A 52 -6.31 2.38 -5.60
N LYS A 53 -6.12 3.41 -6.43
CA LYS A 53 -7.08 3.65 -7.52
C LYS A 53 -7.22 2.32 -8.28
N PRO A 54 -8.44 1.88 -8.61
CA PRO A 54 -8.59 0.80 -9.56
C PRO A 54 -7.87 1.27 -10.82
N ILE A 55 -6.72 0.66 -11.11
CA ILE A 55 -6.27 0.56 -12.50
C ILE A 55 -7.39 -0.29 -13.07
N LYS A 56 -8.27 0.33 -13.86
CA LYS A 56 -9.44 -0.32 -14.45
C LYS A 56 -9.04 -1.74 -14.84
N GLU A 57 -9.64 -2.71 -14.18
CA GLU A 57 -9.90 -3.98 -14.83
C GLU A 57 -10.83 -3.62 -15.99
N GLU A 58 -10.26 -3.27 -17.14
CA GLU A 58 -10.88 -3.65 -18.39
C GLU A 58 -10.84 -5.17 -18.38
N LYS A 59 -11.89 -5.75 -17.80
CA LYS A 59 -12.27 -7.12 -18.05
C LYS A 59 -12.52 -7.20 -19.56
N GLU A 60 -11.66 -7.94 -20.25
CA GLU A 60 -12.06 -8.61 -21.48
C GLU A 60 -13.27 -9.48 -21.15
N GLU A 61 -14.44 -9.13 -21.70
CA GLU A 61 -15.51 -10.06 -22.04
C GLU A 61 -16.19 -9.56 -23.32
#